data_AF-A0A2V6IC25-F1
#
_entry.id   AF-A0A2V6IC25-F1
#
_cell.length_a   1.000
_cell.length_b   1.000
_cell.length_c   1.000
_cell.angle_alpha   90.00
_cell.angle_beta   90.00
_cell.angle_gamma   90.00
#
_symmetry.space_group_name_H-M   'P 1'
#
loop_
_entity.id
_entity.type
_entity.pdbx_description
1 polymer ?
#
loop_
_entity_poly.entity_id
_entity_poly.type
_entity_poly.pdbx_seq_one_letter_code
_entity_poly.pdbx_strand_id
1 'polypeptide(L)' 'MAKHQYITSPPKMSTMPPGVPYIIGNEAAERFSYYGMNSILTIFMTKYL' A
#
# COMPACT_ATOMS: atom_id res chain seq x y z
N MET A 1 -16.00 -19.09 26.30
CA MET A 1 -15.82 -17.94 25.38
C MET A 1 -15.01 -16.88 26.12
N ALA A 2 -13.79 -16.57 25.67
CA ALA A 2 -13.00 -15.50 26.30
C ALA A 2 -13.64 -14.14 25.98
N LYS A 3 -13.83 -13.27 26.98
CA LYS A 3 -14.43 -11.94 26.81
C LYS A 3 -13.40 -11.00 26.17
N HIS A 4 -13.53 -10.75 24.87
CA HIS A 4 -12.69 -9.77 24.18
C HIS A 4 -13.11 -8.35 24.58
N GLN A 5 -12.15 -7.55 25.04
CA GLN A 5 -12.34 -6.14 25.32
C GLN A 5 -11.91 -5.35 24.09
N TYR A 6 -12.83 -4.59 23.49
CA TYR A 6 -12.52 -3.73 22.35
C TYR A 6 -11.85 -2.44 22.80
N ILE A 7 -10.86 -2.00 22.03
CA ILE A 7 -10.17 -0.73 22.27
C ILE A 7 -11.07 0.43 21.82
N THR A 8 -11.28 1.42 22.69
CA THR A 8 -12.11 2.61 22.39
C THR A 8 -11.28 3.85 22.05
N SER A 9 -9.95 3.76 22.19
CA SER A 9 -9.02 4.84 21.89
C SER A 9 -7.74 4.30 21.25
N PRO A 10 -7.05 5.11 20.43
CA PRO A 10 -5.76 4.72 19.87
C PRO A 10 -4.73 4.47 21.00
N PRO A 11 -3.80 3.52 20.81
CA PRO A 11 -2.71 3.33 21.74
C PRO A 11 -1.86 4.60 21.83
N LYS A 12 -1.41 4.95 23.04
CA LYS A 12 -0.55 6.12 23.26
C LYS A 12 0.83 5.84 22.64
N MET A 13 1.07 6.37 21.45
CA MET A 13 2.34 6.27 20.72
C MET A 13 2.76 7.65 20.22
N SER A 14 4.06 7.93 20.26
CA SER A 14 4.64 9.18 19.73
C SER A 14 5.08 9.05 18.26
N THR A 15 5.16 7.82 17.76
CA THR A 15 5.58 7.49 16.40
C THR A 15 4.38 7.13 15.53
N MET A 16 4.62 7.00 14.22
CA MET A 16 3.60 6.53 13.29
C MET A 16 3.17 5.09 13.62
N PRO A 17 1.87 4.75 13.54
CA PRO A 17 1.42 3.38 13.77
C PRO A 17 2.09 2.41 12.78
N PRO A 18 2.50 1.22 13.25
CA PRO A 18 3.31 0.30 12.44
C PRO A 18 2.62 -0.22 11.18
N GLY A 19 1.28 -0.13 11.10
CA GLY A 19 0.52 -0.50 9.89
C GLY A 19 0.56 0.54 8.76
N VAL A 20 0.78 1.82 9.08
CA VAL A 20 0.69 2.91 8.10
C VAL A 20 1.72 2.80 6.97
N PRO A 21 3.00 2.44 7.21
CA PRO A 21 3.96 2.24 6.12
C PRO A 21 3.51 1.19 5.10
N TYR A 22 2.86 0.11 5.55
CA TYR A 22 2.36 -0.95 4.68
C TYR A 22 1.18 -0.50 3.83
N ILE A 23 0.27 0.31 4.39
CA ILE A 23 -0.85 0.91 3.65
C ILE A 23 -0.32 1.82 2.55
N ILE A 24 0.63 2.69 2.88
CA ILE A 24 1.26 3.60 1.91
C ILE A 24 1.99 2.81 0.82
N GLY A 25 2.73 1.77 1.19
CA GLY A 25 3.43 0.89 0.25
C GLY A 25 2.48 0.21 -0.73
N ASN A 26 1.35 -0.31 -0.25
CA ASN A 26 0.35 -0.94 -1.11
C ASN A 26 -0.27 0.07 -2.09
N GLU A 27 -0.67 1.24 -1.61
CA GLU A 27 -1.21 2.31 -2.46
C GLU A 27 -0.19 2.77 -3.52
N ALA A 28 1.09 2.88 -3.14
CA ALA A 28 2.15 3.23 -4.08
C ALA A 28 2.36 2.15 -5.14
N ALA A 29 2.32 0.88 -4.76
CA ALA A 29 2.41 -0.25 -5.68
C ALA A 29 1.23 -0.31 -6.65
N GLU A 30 0.01 -0.05 -6.16
CA GLU A 30 -1.19 0.03 -6.99
C GLU A 30 -1.10 1.18 -8.00
N ARG A 31 -0.72 2.38 -7.55
CA ARG A 31 -0.50 3.54 -8.44
C ARG A 31 0.60 3.28 -9.46
N PHE A 32 1.72 2.70 -9.03
CA PHE A 32 2.81 2.35 -9.92
C PHE A 32 2.37 1.34 -10.97
N SER A 33 1.60 0.33 -10.59
CA SER A 33 1.09 -0.67 -11.53
C SER A 33 0.09 -0.05 -12.51
N TYR A 34 -0.84 0.79 -12.01
CA TYR A 34 -1.85 1.44 -12.85
C TYR A 34 -1.25 2.39 -13.90
N TYR A 35 -0.32 3.26 -13.49
CA TYR A 35 0.31 4.21 -14.43
C TYR A 35 1.49 3.60 -15.20
N GLY A 36 2.26 2.73 -14.56
CA GLY A 36 3.46 2.11 -15.10
C GLY A 36 3.17 1.11 -16.21
N MET A 37 2.15 0.25 -16.06
CA MET A 37 1.82 -0.75 -17.07
C MET A 37 1.42 -0.12 -18.41
N ASN A 38 0.58 0.93 -18.38
CA ASN A 38 0.20 1.65 -19.58
C ASN A 38 1.40 2.38 -20.24
N SER A 39 2.33 2.90 -19.43
CA SER A 39 3.49 3.64 -19.93
C SER A 39 4.56 2.74 -20.54
N ILE A 40 4.82 1.58 -19.92
CA ILE A 40 5.88 0.65 -20.34
C ILE A 40 5.45 -0.23 -21.50
N LEU A 41 4.16 -0.57 -21.61
CA LEU A 41 3.64 -1.51 -22.60
C LEU A 41 3.95 -1.07 -24.03
N THR A 42 3.67 0.18 -24.38
CA THR A 42 3.94 0.70 -25.74
C THR A 42 5.43 0.68 -26.08
N ILE A 43 6.29 1.05 -25.13
CA ILE A 43 7.75 1.05 -25.34
C ILE A 43 8.26 -0.38 -25.51
N PHE A 44 7.77 -1.30 -24.67
CA PHE A 44 8.09 -2.72 -24.77
C PHE A 44 7.73 -3.28 -26.15
N MET A 45 6.48 -3.09 -26.57
CA MET A 45 5.97 -3.61 -27.84
C MET A 45 6.65 -2.99 -29.08
N THR A 46 7.13 -1.75 -29.00
CA THR A 46 7.71 -1.05 -30.17
C THR A 46 9.23 -1.15 -30.27
N LYS A 47 9.92 -1.42 -29.16
CA LYS A 47 11.40 -1.42 -29.13
C LYS A 47 12.02 -2.78 -28.85
N TYR A 48 11.26 -3.72 -28.30
CA TYR A 48 11.81 -4.99 -27.80
C TYR A 48 11.06 -6.24 -28.30
N LEU A 49 9.99 -6.06 -29.08
CA LEU A 49 9.30 -7.12 -29.82
C LEU A 49 9.69 -7.04 -31.30
#